data_AF-A0A1F7X260-F1
#
_entry.id   AF-A0A1F7X260-F1
#
_cell.length_a   1.000
_cell.length_b   1.000
_cell.length_c   1.000
_cell.angle_alpha   90.00
_cell.angle_beta   90.00
_cell.angle_gamma   90.00
#
_symmetry.space_group_name_H-M   'P 1'
#
loop_
_entity.id
_entity.type
_entity.pdbx_description
1 polymer ?
#
loop_
_entity_poly.entity_id
_entity_poly.type
_entity_poly.pdbx_seq_one_letter_code
_entity_poly.pdbx_strand_id
1 'polypeptide(L)'
;MSILSMKRFDRIQGRLNKIDYSLTMDSTKVSTLRTAEVTLTATEIVGTDAGDLGHASGATIVPAPGAGYVLQFLGATLIYDYATAAYTGGGNDTFAQNGASAVALSTVIASADLLGAAGDKIVQLVPLSASDQALTANTPLTLKSTTAWTQPGTAAGVLRVKYYYRIIVTEL
;
A
#
# COMPACT_ATOMS: atom_id res chain seq x y z
N MET A 1 -46.18 51.08 -12.57
CA MET A 1 -45.48 49.78 -12.41
C MET A 1 -46.54 48.69 -12.46
N SER A 2 -46.59 47.91 -13.55
CA SER A 2 -47.72 47.02 -13.85
C SER A 2 -47.72 45.76 -12.98
N ILE A 3 -48.89 45.40 -12.43
CA ILE A 3 -49.18 44.18 -11.65
C ILE A 3 -48.75 42.89 -12.37
N LEU A 4 -48.60 42.92 -13.70
CA LEU A 4 -48.08 41.79 -14.49
C LEU A 4 -46.57 41.51 -14.25
N SER A 5 -45.80 42.51 -13.81
CA SER A 5 -44.35 42.36 -13.56
C SER A 5 -44.06 41.63 -12.25
N MET A 6 -44.80 41.94 -11.17
CA MET A 6 -44.64 41.29 -9.86
C MET A 6 -45.05 39.80 -9.87
N LYS A 7 -46.14 39.44 -10.56
CA LYS A 7 -46.60 38.03 -10.63
C LYS A 7 -45.62 37.10 -11.37
N ARG A 8 -44.76 37.64 -12.24
CA ARG A 8 -43.74 36.85 -12.96
C ARG A 8 -42.48 36.66 -12.11
N PHE A 9 -42.10 37.63 -11.27
CA PHE A 9 -40.99 37.50 -10.33
C PHE A 9 -41.27 36.48 -9.22
N ASP A 10 -42.48 36.50 -8.63
CA ASP A 10 -42.86 35.53 -7.60
C ASP A 10 -42.94 34.09 -8.13
N ARG A 11 -43.34 33.93 -9.39
CA ARG A 11 -43.41 32.61 -10.05
C ARG A 11 -42.02 32.04 -10.39
N ILE A 12 -41.03 32.90 -10.60
CA ILE A 12 -39.64 32.48 -10.85
C ILE A 12 -38.95 32.14 -9.52
N GLN A 13 -39.17 32.92 -8.46
CA GLN A 13 -38.65 32.65 -7.12
C GLN A 13 -39.23 31.35 -6.51
N GLY A 14 -40.52 31.05 -6.76
CA GLY A 14 -41.14 29.79 -6.34
C GLY A 14 -40.64 28.53 -7.08
N ARG A 15 -40.04 28.67 -8.28
CA ARG A 15 -39.44 27.56 -9.05
C ARG A 15 -37.95 27.38 -8.76
N LEU A 16 -37.31 28.35 -8.13
CA LEU A 16 -35.94 28.27 -7.60
C LEU A 16 -35.90 27.69 -6.19
N ASN A 17 -37.00 27.10 -5.72
CA ASN A 17 -36.98 26.26 -4.53
C ASN A 17 -36.22 24.96 -4.83
N LYS A 18 -34.92 25.05 -4.53
CA LYS A 18 -34.19 24.00 -3.84
C LYS A 18 -33.99 22.73 -4.66
N ILE A 19 -32.99 22.75 -5.53
CA ILE A 19 -32.28 21.51 -5.84
C ILE A 19 -31.45 21.20 -4.59
N ASP A 20 -32.07 20.53 -3.61
CA ASP A 20 -31.34 19.86 -2.56
C ASP A 20 -30.54 18.73 -3.23
N TYR A 21 -29.29 19.01 -3.62
CA TYR A 21 -28.32 17.94 -3.87
C TYR A 21 -28.01 17.29 -2.52
N SER A 22 -28.91 16.44 -2.06
CA SER A 22 -28.59 15.49 -1.00
C SER A 22 -27.72 14.42 -1.62
N LEU A 23 -26.41 14.63 -1.52
CA LEU A 23 -25.47 13.56 -1.74
C LEU A 23 -25.59 12.65 -0.53
N THR A 24 -26.48 11.67 -0.61
CA THR A 24 -26.46 10.55 0.31
C THR A 24 -25.17 9.79 0.01
N MET A 25 -24.09 10.22 0.66
CA MET A 25 -22.89 9.42 0.81
C MET A 25 -23.34 8.17 1.53
N ASP A 26 -23.49 7.07 0.80
CA ASP A 26 -23.58 5.76 1.40
C ASP A 26 -22.32 5.58 2.23
N SER A 27 -22.44 5.77 3.55
CA SER A 27 -21.32 5.73 4.49
C SER A 27 -20.66 4.35 4.51
N THR A 28 -21.27 3.35 3.87
CA THR A 28 -20.69 2.02 3.68
C THR A 28 -19.66 1.94 2.54
N LYS A 29 -19.54 2.98 1.69
CA LYS A 29 -18.54 3.05 0.60
C LYS A 29 -17.39 4.03 0.86
N VAL A 30 -17.15 4.40 2.12
CA VAL A 30 -16.05 5.30 2.47
C VAL A 30 -14.74 4.52 2.61
N SER A 31 -13.80 4.76 1.69
CA SER A 31 -12.44 4.24 1.79
C SER A 31 -11.68 4.95 2.92
N THR A 32 -11.50 4.26 4.06
CA THR A 32 -10.70 4.76 5.20
C THR A 32 -9.21 4.45 5.02
N LEU A 33 -8.33 5.37 5.42
CA LEU A 33 -6.91 5.07 5.58
C LEU A 33 -6.73 3.97 6.64
N ARG A 34 -5.94 2.95 6.32
CA ARG A 34 -5.60 1.85 7.22
C ARG A 34 -4.09 1.68 7.31
N THR A 35 -3.65 1.06 8.40
CA THR A 35 -2.27 0.67 8.62
C THR A 35 -2.18 -0.82 8.94
N ALA A 36 -1.11 -1.46 8.49
CA ALA A 36 -0.73 -2.81 8.90
C ALA A 36 0.75 -2.82 9.29
N GLU A 37 1.10 -3.64 10.28
CA GLU A 37 2.47 -3.80 10.75
C GLU A 37 2.81 -5.28 10.88
N VAL A 38 3.97 -5.65 10.34
CA VAL A 38 4.52 -7.01 10.41
C VAL A 38 6.02 -6.89 10.73
N THR A 39 6.54 -7.79 11.55
CA THR A 39 7.98 -7.94 11.76
C THR A 39 8.45 -9.19 11.05
N LEU A 40 9.37 -9.04 10.09
CA LEU A 40 10.06 -10.16 9.47
C LEU A 40 11.31 -10.51 10.29
N THR A 41 11.35 -11.75 10.74
CA THR A 41 12.48 -12.35 11.46
C THR A 41 13.66 -12.60 10.53
N ALA A 42 14.83 -12.91 11.11
CA ALA A 42 16.00 -13.31 10.35
C ALA A 42 15.72 -14.48 9.39
N THR A 43 14.91 -15.45 9.84
CA THR A 43 14.50 -16.60 9.02
C THR A 43 13.66 -16.16 7.83
N GLU A 44 12.65 -15.31 8.04
CA GLU A 44 11.77 -14.83 6.96
C GLU A 44 12.48 -13.87 5.99
N ILE A 45 13.53 -13.19 6.44
CA ILE A 45 14.35 -12.31 5.60
C ILE A 45 15.17 -13.12 4.57
N VAL A 46 15.82 -14.20 5.02
CA VAL A 46 16.67 -15.05 4.15
C VAL A 46 15.92 -16.21 3.52
N GLY A 47 14.71 -16.47 4.01
CA GLY A 47 13.86 -17.55 3.58
C GLY A 47 13.27 -17.32 2.19
N THR A 48 12.81 -18.43 1.61
CA THR A 48 12.16 -18.48 0.30
C THR A 48 10.85 -19.26 0.36
N ASP A 49 10.38 -19.62 1.54
CA ASP A 49 9.11 -20.29 1.74
C ASP A 49 7.95 -19.30 1.58
N ALA A 50 6.73 -19.80 1.41
CA ALA A 50 5.56 -18.95 1.24
C ALA A 50 5.37 -18.02 2.44
N GLY A 51 5.45 -16.71 2.22
CA GLY A 51 5.39 -15.70 3.27
C GLY A 51 6.75 -15.07 3.60
N ASP A 52 7.84 -15.59 3.05
CA ASP A 52 9.18 -15.02 3.20
C ASP A 52 9.49 -13.94 2.17
N LEU A 53 10.48 -13.12 2.48
CA LEU A 53 10.85 -11.96 1.66
C LEU A 53 11.37 -12.36 0.27
N GLY A 54 12.10 -13.48 0.17
CA GLY A 54 12.66 -14.00 -1.08
C GLY A 54 11.71 -14.86 -1.92
N HIS A 55 10.52 -15.19 -1.40
CA HIS A 55 9.55 -16.01 -2.13
C HIS A 55 8.99 -15.27 -3.35
N ALA A 56 8.48 -16.02 -4.33
CA ALA A 56 7.87 -15.47 -5.55
C ALA A 56 6.79 -14.42 -5.22
N SER A 57 5.96 -14.70 -4.21
CA SER A 57 4.89 -13.81 -3.74
C SER A 57 5.32 -12.75 -2.71
N GLY A 58 6.55 -12.83 -2.22
CA GLY A 58 7.06 -12.02 -1.12
C GLY A 58 6.35 -12.29 0.21
N ALA A 59 6.71 -11.48 1.20
CA ALA A 59 6.15 -11.51 2.53
C ALA A 59 4.82 -10.75 2.59
N THR A 60 3.76 -11.40 3.08
CA THR A 60 2.43 -10.78 3.14
C THR A 60 2.35 -9.79 4.30
N ILE A 61 2.07 -8.52 3.99
CA ILE A 61 1.93 -7.46 4.99
C ILE A 61 0.45 -7.14 5.23
N VAL A 62 -0.33 -7.09 4.15
CA VAL A 62 -1.78 -6.94 4.21
C VAL A 62 -2.41 -8.13 3.49
N PRO A 63 -3.21 -8.96 4.17
CA PRO A 63 -3.90 -10.07 3.51
C PRO A 63 -4.92 -9.54 2.50
N ALA A 64 -5.33 -10.41 1.57
CA ALA A 64 -6.34 -10.07 0.58
C ALA A 64 -7.65 -9.58 1.24
N PRO A 65 -8.32 -8.55 0.68
CA PRO A 65 -9.49 -7.93 1.30
C PRO A 65 -10.80 -8.72 1.15
N GLY A 66 -10.82 -9.78 0.33
CA GLY A 66 -12.03 -10.48 -0.08
C GLY A 66 -12.55 -10.03 -1.45
N ALA A 67 -13.53 -10.75 -1.97
CA ALA A 67 -14.17 -10.47 -3.26
C ALA A 67 -14.89 -9.10 -3.26
N GLY A 68 -14.93 -8.42 -4.40
CA GLY A 68 -15.54 -7.09 -4.54
C GLY A 68 -14.68 -5.93 -4.01
N TYR A 69 -13.42 -6.20 -3.61
CA TYR A 69 -12.51 -5.19 -3.08
C TYR A 69 -11.10 -5.27 -3.68
N VAL A 70 -10.40 -4.14 -3.65
CA VAL A 70 -8.98 -4.02 -3.99
C VAL A 70 -8.24 -3.21 -2.92
N LEU A 71 -6.96 -3.51 -2.73
CA LEU A 71 -6.06 -2.75 -1.84
C LEU A 71 -5.30 -1.70 -2.64
N GLN A 72 -5.40 -0.44 -2.21
CA GLN A 72 -4.58 0.65 -2.75
C GLN A 72 -3.42 0.93 -1.79
N PHE A 73 -2.19 0.74 -2.28
CA PHE A 73 -0.97 1.12 -1.57
C PHE A 73 -0.78 2.65 -1.59
N LEU A 74 -0.52 3.25 -0.42
CA LEU A 74 -0.30 4.69 -0.26
C LEU A 74 1.12 5.02 0.21
N GLY A 75 1.87 4.02 0.65
CA GLY A 75 3.24 4.14 1.11
C GLY A 75 3.57 3.12 2.20
N ALA A 76 4.84 3.05 2.56
CA ALA A 76 5.28 2.26 3.70
C ALA A 76 6.45 2.91 4.42
N THR A 77 6.65 2.51 5.67
CA THR A 77 7.87 2.75 6.42
C THR A 77 8.46 1.39 6.79
N LEU A 78 9.70 1.17 6.40
CA LEU A 78 10.49 0.00 6.74
C LEU A 78 11.51 0.43 7.79
N ILE A 79 11.62 -0.34 8.86
CA ILE A 79 12.57 -0.11 9.92
C ILE A 79 13.38 -1.39 10.08
N TYR A 80 14.64 -1.33 9.67
CA TYR A 80 15.60 -2.39 9.87
C TYR A 80 16.31 -2.15 11.22
N ASP A 81 16.05 -3.03 12.17
CA ASP A 81 16.75 -3.05 13.46
C ASP A 81 17.95 -3.99 13.32
N TYR A 82 19.13 -3.40 13.16
CA TYR A 82 20.38 -4.11 13.04
C TYR A 82 20.80 -4.68 14.39
N ALA A 83 21.33 -5.90 14.37
CA ALA A 83 21.85 -6.54 15.57
C ALA A 83 23.39 -6.69 15.55
N THR A 84 23.93 -7.35 14.53
CA THR A 84 25.27 -7.96 14.60
C THR A 84 26.09 -7.83 13.32
N ALA A 85 25.52 -8.19 12.17
CA ALA A 85 26.10 -8.03 10.84
C ALA A 85 24.99 -7.70 9.83
N ALA A 86 25.39 -7.24 8.64
CA ALA A 86 24.47 -7.01 7.52
C ALA A 86 24.11 -8.33 6.83
N TYR A 87 22.90 -8.41 6.29
CA TYR A 87 22.54 -9.49 5.38
C TYR A 87 23.28 -9.32 4.04
N THR A 88 23.56 -10.43 3.36
CA THR A 88 24.30 -10.43 2.08
C THR A 88 23.50 -11.11 0.98
N GLY A 89 24.04 -11.20 -0.23
CA GLY A 89 23.47 -12.01 -1.33
C GLY A 89 22.21 -11.43 -2.00
N GLY A 90 21.42 -10.61 -1.29
CA GLY A 90 20.28 -9.89 -1.85
C GLY A 90 20.68 -8.86 -2.92
N GLY A 91 19.67 -8.23 -3.52
CA GLY A 91 19.84 -7.27 -4.60
C GLY A 91 19.34 -5.87 -4.26
N ASN A 92 19.48 -4.94 -5.21
CA ASN A 92 18.81 -3.64 -5.18
C ASN A 92 17.37 -3.78 -5.72
N ASP A 93 16.61 -4.68 -5.11
CA ASP A 93 15.37 -5.21 -5.69
C ASP A 93 14.27 -5.47 -4.65
N THR A 94 14.35 -4.81 -3.48
CA THR A 94 13.29 -4.84 -2.48
C THR A 94 12.23 -3.78 -2.77
N PHE A 95 10.95 -4.16 -2.90
CA PHE A 95 9.84 -3.24 -3.21
C PHE A 95 8.48 -3.76 -2.68
N ALA A 96 7.50 -2.85 -2.58
CA ALA A 96 6.11 -3.18 -2.28
C ALA A 96 5.38 -3.68 -3.53
N GLN A 97 4.51 -4.68 -3.40
CA GLN A 97 3.84 -5.35 -4.51
C GLN A 97 2.35 -5.61 -4.22
N ASN A 98 1.53 -5.68 -5.27
CA ASN A 98 0.16 -6.22 -5.21
C ASN A 98 0.10 -7.65 -5.76
N GLY A 99 0.25 -8.64 -4.87
CA GLY A 99 0.04 -10.05 -5.19
C GLY A 99 1.26 -10.85 -5.59
N ALA A 100 1.04 -12.12 -5.89
CA ALA A 100 2.09 -13.12 -6.03
C ALA A 100 2.97 -12.98 -7.30
N SER A 101 2.55 -12.18 -8.29
CA SER A 101 3.25 -12.04 -9.58
C SER A 101 3.07 -10.68 -10.25
N ALA A 102 2.42 -9.71 -9.61
CA ALA A 102 1.90 -8.55 -10.30
C ALA A 102 2.27 -7.22 -9.62
N VAL A 103 2.72 -6.28 -10.45
CA VAL A 103 2.78 -4.83 -10.22
C VAL A 103 3.56 -4.38 -8.98
N ALA A 104 4.80 -3.94 -9.22
CA ALA A 104 5.56 -3.17 -8.24
C ALA A 104 4.82 -1.86 -7.95
N LEU A 105 4.59 -1.56 -6.67
CA LEU A 105 3.86 -0.39 -6.22
C LEU A 105 4.78 0.72 -5.71
N SER A 106 6.06 0.41 -5.51
CA SER A 106 7.10 1.36 -5.10
C SER A 106 8.33 1.21 -5.98
N THR A 107 9.24 2.19 -5.89
CA THR A 107 10.60 2.01 -6.39
C THR A 107 11.32 0.92 -5.60
N VAL A 108 12.32 0.31 -6.22
CA VAL A 108 13.23 -0.60 -5.53
C VAL A 108 14.12 0.14 -4.55
N ILE A 109 14.43 -0.50 -3.43
CA ILE A 109 15.36 0.00 -2.41
C ILE A 109 16.73 -0.61 -2.70
N ALA A 110 17.77 0.20 -2.61
CA ALA A 110 19.14 -0.31 -2.69
C ALA A 110 19.46 -1.14 -1.44
N SER A 111 20.18 -2.25 -1.63
CA SER A 111 20.60 -3.15 -0.55
C SER A 111 21.28 -2.41 0.61
N ALA A 112 22.21 -1.50 0.30
CA ALA A 112 22.96 -0.71 1.27
C ALA A 112 22.11 0.30 2.07
N ASP A 113 20.91 0.63 1.59
CA ASP A 113 19.98 1.53 2.28
C ASP A 113 18.99 0.78 3.19
N LEU A 114 19.04 -0.56 3.19
CA LEU A 114 18.18 -1.42 4.02
C LEU A 114 18.96 -2.61 4.61
N LEU A 115 18.72 -3.84 4.14
CA LEU A 115 19.19 -5.07 4.79
C LEU A 115 20.70 -5.34 4.62
N GLY A 116 21.31 -4.74 3.59
CA GLY A 116 22.76 -4.74 3.36
C GLY A 116 23.51 -3.67 4.16
N ALA A 117 22.81 -2.87 4.97
CA ALA A 117 23.43 -1.84 5.80
C ALA A 117 24.08 -2.41 7.07
N ALA A 118 25.24 -1.85 7.45
CA ALA A 118 25.90 -2.13 8.71
C ALA A 118 25.40 -1.21 9.85
N GLY A 119 24.09 -1.21 10.08
CA GLY A 119 23.44 -0.41 11.14
C GLY A 119 21.94 -0.23 10.88
N ASP A 120 21.25 0.34 11.86
CA ASP A 120 19.81 0.59 11.76
C ASP A 120 19.48 1.47 10.57
N LYS A 121 18.36 1.16 9.89
CA LYS A 121 17.86 1.95 8.77
C LYS A 121 16.36 2.17 8.91
N ILE A 122 15.93 3.37 8.54
CA ILE A 122 14.52 3.72 8.37
C ILE A 122 14.35 4.21 6.95
N VAL A 123 13.54 3.51 6.17
CA VAL A 123 13.30 3.81 4.75
C VAL A 123 11.82 4.02 4.52
N GLN A 124 11.48 5.07 3.77
CA GLN A 124 10.13 5.28 3.30
C GLN A 124 9.99 4.75 1.88
N LEU A 125 8.94 3.96 1.62
CA LEU A 125 8.53 3.60 0.28
C LEU A 125 7.44 4.58 -0.12
N VAL A 126 7.67 5.24 -1.25
CA VAL A 126 6.69 6.09 -1.89
C VAL A 126 6.01 5.31 -3.02
N PRO A 127 4.70 5.49 -3.24
CA PRO A 127 4.02 4.91 -4.39
C PRO A 127 4.65 5.37 -5.71
N LEU A 128 4.74 4.47 -6.69
CA LEU A 128 5.14 4.85 -8.05
C LEU A 128 4.17 5.89 -8.62
N SER A 129 4.72 6.96 -9.21
CA SER A 129 3.96 8.10 -9.74
C SER A 129 4.14 8.32 -11.24
N ALA A 130 5.08 7.62 -11.89
CA ALA A 130 5.42 7.81 -13.30
C ALA A 130 4.70 6.83 -14.26
N SER A 131 3.97 5.84 -13.73
CA SER A 131 3.21 4.86 -14.52
C SER A 131 1.95 4.42 -13.80
N ASP A 132 0.91 4.13 -14.58
CA ASP A 132 -0.33 3.55 -14.07
C ASP A 132 -0.06 2.16 -13.48
N GLN A 133 -0.67 1.87 -12.33
CA GLN A 133 -0.54 0.60 -11.64
C GLN A 133 -1.84 -0.20 -11.79
N ALA A 134 -1.81 -1.30 -12.54
CA ALA A 134 -2.96 -2.17 -12.72
C ALA A 134 -3.18 -3.05 -11.48
N LEU A 135 -4.02 -2.59 -10.54
CA LEU A 135 -4.29 -3.33 -9.31
C LEU A 135 -5.17 -4.56 -9.60
N THR A 136 -4.85 -5.67 -8.95
CA THR A 136 -5.63 -6.91 -9.02
C THR A 136 -6.58 -7.00 -7.83
N ALA A 137 -7.86 -7.25 -8.09
CA ALA A 137 -8.86 -7.43 -7.03
C ALA A 137 -8.53 -8.63 -6.13
N ASN A 138 -9.03 -8.60 -4.89
CA ASN A 138 -8.86 -9.67 -3.90
C ASN A 138 -7.42 -10.22 -3.76
N THR A 139 -6.44 -9.31 -3.79
CA THR A 139 -5.01 -9.66 -3.80
C THR A 139 -4.31 -8.95 -2.63
N PRO A 140 -3.38 -9.63 -1.93
CA PRO A 140 -2.67 -9.03 -0.80
C PRO A 140 -1.72 -7.90 -1.21
N LEU A 141 -1.28 -7.10 -0.24
CA LEU A 141 -0.09 -6.26 -0.36
C LEU A 141 1.09 -6.98 0.29
N THR A 142 2.17 -7.12 -0.46
CA THR A 142 3.36 -7.87 -0.04
C THR A 142 4.62 -7.02 -0.16
N LEU A 143 5.64 -7.36 0.62
CA LEU A 143 7.00 -6.85 0.46
C LEU A 143 7.84 -7.97 -0.14
N LYS A 144 8.57 -7.67 -1.22
CA LYS A 144 9.35 -8.66 -1.95
C LYS A 144 10.78 -8.18 -2.15
N SER A 145 11.75 -9.07 -1.99
CA SER A 145 13.05 -8.97 -2.66
C SER A 145 13.08 -9.98 -3.81
N THR A 146 13.56 -9.58 -4.98
CA THR A 146 13.62 -10.50 -6.13
C THR A 146 14.74 -11.51 -5.96
N THR A 147 15.87 -11.04 -5.45
CA THR A 147 17.01 -11.87 -5.07
C THR A 147 16.89 -12.22 -3.59
N ALA A 148 16.92 -13.52 -3.27
CA ALA A 148 16.88 -13.97 -1.89
C ALA A 148 18.10 -13.45 -1.10
N TRP A 149 17.85 -13.00 0.12
CA TRP A 149 18.92 -12.62 1.04
C TRP A 149 19.60 -13.87 1.60
N THR A 150 20.84 -13.71 2.00
CA THR A 150 21.66 -14.75 2.60
C THR A 150 22.23 -14.27 3.92
N GLN A 151 22.58 -15.25 4.74
CA GLN A 151 23.09 -15.03 6.06
C GLN A 151 24.58 -15.40 6.14
N PRO A 152 25.51 -14.43 6.23
CA PRO A 152 26.96 -14.70 6.22
C PRO A 152 27.51 -15.33 7.51
N GLY A 153 26.64 -15.68 8.47
CA GLY A 153 26.98 -16.42 9.67
C GLY A 153 26.49 -15.75 10.96
N THR A 154 26.61 -14.43 11.08
CA THR A 154 26.29 -13.71 12.33
C THR A 154 25.19 -12.66 12.25
N ALA A 155 24.81 -12.15 11.07
CA ALA A 155 23.65 -11.26 10.87
C ALA A 155 22.36 -11.82 11.50
N ALA A 156 21.64 -10.95 12.22
CA ALA A 156 20.49 -11.35 13.05
C ALA A 156 19.45 -10.23 13.22
N GLY A 157 19.56 -9.15 12.43
CA GLY A 157 18.63 -8.03 12.51
C GLY A 157 17.22 -8.40 12.02
N VAL A 158 16.22 -7.62 12.40
CA VAL A 158 14.82 -7.84 12.00
C VAL A 158 14.29 -6.67 11.18
N LEU A 159 13.28 -6.91 10.35
CA LEU A 159 12.67 -5.87 9.52
C LEU A 159 11.22 -5.64 9.95
N ARG A 160 10.95 -4.50 10.57
CA ARG A 160 9.59 -4.03 10.86
C ARG A 160 9.05 -3.27 9.66
N VAL A 161 7.89 -3.69 9.19
CA VAL A 161 7.27 -3.17 7.97
C VAL A 161 5.93 -2.59 8.34
N LYS A 162 5.74 -1.29 8.09
CA LYS A 162 4.47 -0.59 8.31
C LYS A 162 3.91 -0.08 7.00
N TYR A 163 2.78 -0.62 6.57
CA TYR A 163 2.09 -0.22 5.34
C TYR A 163 0.96 0.75 5.64
N TYR A 164 0.79 1.74 4.76
CA TYR A 164 -0.35 2.64 4.73
C TYR A 164 -1.15 2.35 3.46
N TYR A 165 -2.43 2.05 3.61
CA TYR A 165 -3.25 1.58 2.49
C TYR A 165 -4.72 2.00 2.64
N ARG A 166 -5.50 1.74 1.60
CA ARG A 166 -6.96 1.88 1.57
C ARG A 166 -7.59 0.62 0.98
N ILE A 167 -8.82 0.35 1.36
CA ILE A 167 -9.65 -0.69 0.74
C ILE A 167 -10.68 0.02 -0.13
N ILE A 168 -10.73 -0.33 -1.41
CA ILE A 168 -11.62 0.26 -2.39
C ILE A 168 -12.62 -0.81 -2.83
N VAL A 169 -13.90 -0.46 -2.81
CA VAL A 169 -14.98 -1.30 -3.36
C VAL A 169 -14.86 -1.29 -4.88
N THR A 170 -14.81 -2.47 -5.50
CA THR A 170 -14.74 -2.60 -6.96
C THR A 170 -16.05 -3.06 -7.59
N GLU A 171 -16.91 -3.76 -6.83
CA GLU A 171 -18.14 -4.40 -7.35
C GLU A 171 -17.87 -5.38 -8.52
N LEU A 172 -16.63 -5.86 -8.62
CA LEU A 172 -16.14 -6.88 -9.56
C LEU A 172 -16.18 -8.28 -8.95
#